data_AF-A0A5C1YQE1-F1
#
_entry.id   AF-A0A5C1YQE1-F1
#
_cell.length_a   1.000
_cell.length_b   1.000
_cell.length_c   1.000
_cell.angle_alpha   90.00
_cell.angle_beta   90.00
_cell.angle_gamma   90.00
#
_symmetry.space_group_name_H-M   'P 1'
#
loop_
_entity.id
_entity.type
_entity.pdbx_description
1 polymer ?
#
loop_
_entity_poly.entity_id
_entity_poly.type
_entity_poly.pdbx_seq_one_letter_code
_entity_poly.pdbx_strand_id
1 'polypeptide(L)'
;MMIHLFHEAGSGPYARLHCGHKVMRAVIGRNGLTTRKQEGDLCTPVGTFALRQVYFRADRLPAPRTSLPLAALSPHDGWCDDPHSPLYNQLVHLPCPDRHEELWKADSIYDLIVVIGYNDDPARPGAGSAIFMHLQRPNLSPTEGCVALEKADLLHVLQAGAKAITIHP
;
A
#
# COMPACT_ATOMS: atom_id res chain seq x y z
N MET A 1 -2.31 13.09 11.34
CA MET A 1 -0.98 12.69 11.86
C MET A 1 -0.14 12.17 10.70
N MET A 2 1.18 12.36 10.75
CA MET A 2 2.13 11.80 9.78
C MET A 2 2.87 10.62 10.41
N ILE A 3 3.03 9.52 9.67
CA ILE A 3 3.81 8.35 10.08
C ILE A 3 5.13 8.30 9.29
N HIS A 4 6.14 7.65 9.85
CA HIS A 4 7.48 7.60 9.25
C HIS A 4 7.94 6.17 9.08
N LEU A 5 8.47 5.82 7.91
CA LEU A 5 9.06 4.52 7.63
C LEU A 5 10.56 4.67 7.42
N PHE A 6 11.34 3.90 8.17
CA PHE A 6 12.80 3.86 8.13
C PHE A 6 13.25 2.46 7.73
N HIS A 7 14.24 2.38 6.85
CA HIS A 7 14.88 1.13 6.44
C HIS A 7 16.38 1.22 6.75
N GLU A 8 16.92 0.19 7.40
CA GLU A 8 18.35 0.15 7.74
C GLU A 8 19.12 -0.70 6.74
N ALA A 9 20.30 -0.24 6.32
CA ALA A 9 21.16 -0.99 5.43
C ALA A 9 21.46 -2.38 5.99
N GLY A 10 21.30 -3.43 5.17
CA GLY A 10 21.52 -4.82 5.57
C GLY A 10 20.33 -5.51 6.25
N SER A 11 19.22 -4.80 6.49
CA SER A 11 18.00 -5.39 7.08
C SER A 11 17.11 -6.14 6.06
N GLY A 12 17.60 -6.38 4.84
CA GLY A 12 16.82 -7.07 3.80
C GLY A 12 15.56 -6.29 3.42
N PRO A 13 14.37 -6.91 3.35
CA PRO A 13 13.12 -6.20 3.08
C PRO A 13 12.42 -5.69 4.35
N TYR A 14 13.10 -5.68 5.51
CA TYR A 14 12.48 -5.29 6.78
C TYR A 14 12.68 -3.81 7.06
N ALA A 15 11.65 -3.14 7.55
CA ALA A 15 11.65 -1.73 7.88
C ALA A 15 10.97 -1.48 9.23
N ARG A 16 11.10 -0.27 9.76
CA ARG A 16 10.44 0.19 10.98
C ARG A 16 9.49 1.32 10.64
N LEU A 17 8.21 1.13 10.98
CA LEU A 17 7.19 2.16 10.85
C LEU A 17 6.89 2.78 12.21
N HIS A 18 7.06 4.09 12.30
CA HIS A 18 6.84 4.90 13.49
C HIS A 18 5.48 5.60 13.36
N CYS A 19 4.60 5.35 14.32
CA CYS A 19 3.28 5.95 14.44
C CYS A 19 3.13 6.55 15.85
N GLY A 20 3.38 7.86 15.97
CA GLY A 20 3.53 8.49 17.28
C GLY A 20 4.67 7.85 18.08
N HIS A 21 4.36 7.30 19.26
CA HIS A 21 5.33 6.61 20.11
C HIS A 21 5.49 5.12 19.81
N LYS A 22 4.64 4.54 18.94
CA LYS A 22 4.69 3.11 18.62
C LYS A 22 5.60 2.87 17.41
N VAL A 23 6.56 1.97 17.57
CA VAL A 23 7.42 1.47 16.49
C VAL A 23 6.96 0.06 16.13
N MET A 24 6.70 -0.17 14.85
CA MET A 24 6.14 -1.40 14.31
C MET A 24 7.07 -1.96 13.23
N ARG A 25 7.09 -3.28 13.08
CA ARG A 25 7.84 -3.89 11.96
C ARG A 25 7.02 -3.76 10.70
N ALA A 26 7.68 -3.39 9.61
CA ALA A 26 7.11 -3.36 8.27
C ALA A 26 7.95 -4.22 7.32
N VAL A 27 7.33 -4.66 6.23
CA VAL A 27 8.00 -5.32 5.10
C VAL A 27 7.83 -4.43 3.87
N ILE A 28 8.91 -4.21 3.13
CA ILE A 28 8.95 -3.34 1.94
C ILE A 28 9.22 -4.16 0.67
N GLY A 29 9.33 -3.47 -0.46
CA GLY A 29 9.67 -4.04 -1.75
C GLY A 29 10.93 -4.91 -1.70
N ARG A 30 10.94 -6.00 -2.47
CA ARG A 30 12.05 -6.96 -2.56
C ARG A 30 13.40 -6.28 -2.83
N ASN A 31 13.40 -5.23 -3.63
CA ASN A 31 14.61 -4.52 -4.02
C ASN A 31 14.90 -3.30 -3.13
N GLY A 32 14.20 -3.18 -1.99
CA GLY A 32 14.42 -2.12 -1.01
C GLY A 32 13.72 -0.81 -1.36
N LEU A 33 14.36 0.30 -1.02
CA LEU A 33 13.85 1.65 -1.25
C LEU A 33 14.47 2.29 -2.49
N THR A 34 13.73 3.16 -3.17
CA THR A 34 14.25 3.90 -4.33
C THR A 34 13.75 5.34 -4.40
N THR A 35 14.63 6.24 -4.85
CA THR A 35 14.26 7.60 -5.28
C THR A 35 13.96 7.67 -6.77
N ARG A 36 14.18 6.59 -7.51
CA ARG A 36 14.00 6.47 -8.96
C ARG A 36 13.06 5.31 -9.29
N LYS A 37 11.87 5.37 -8.71
CA LYS A 37 10.83 4.34 -8.87
C LYS A 37 10.41 4.22 -10.34
N GLN A 38 10.28 2.98 -10.79
CA GLN A 38 9.80 2.60 -12.11
C GLN A 38 8.79 1.44 -11.98
N GLU A 39 7.95 1.24 -12.99
CA GLU A 39 7.03 0.12 -13.04
C GLU A 39 7.79 -1.22 -13.00
N GLY A 40 7.35 -2.15 -12.15
CA GLY A 40 7.97 -3.48 -12.02
C GLY A 40 9.37 -3.53 -11.38
N ASP A 41 9.90 -2.42 -10.82
CA ASP A 41 11.23 -2.41 -10.19
C ASP A 41 11.31 -3.12 -8.83
N LEU A 42 10.17 -3.53 -8.26
CA LEU A 42 10.03 -4.17 -6.96
C LEU A 42 10.57 -3.35 -5.76
N CYS A 43 10.67 -2.03 -5.92
CA CYS A 43 11.14 -1.10 -4.89
C CYS A 43 9.98 -0.33 -4.26
N THR A 44 10.09 0.01 -2.99
CA THR A 44 9.20 0.95 -2.32
C THR A 44 9.70 2.40 -2.55
N PRO A 45 8.84 3.35 -2.95
CA PRO A 45 9.27 4.70 -3.27
C PRO A 45 9.63 5.50 -2.01
N VAL A 46 10.77 6.19 -2.04
CA VAL A 46 11.17 7.20 -1.04
C VAL A 46 10.41 8.49 -1.32
N GLY A 47 9.89 9.13 -0.27
CA GLY A 47 9.16 10.38 -0.38
C GLY A 47 8.13 10.60 0.72
N THR A 48 7.32 11.66 0.59
CA THR A 48 6.18 11.91 1.48
C THR A 48 4.90 11.89 0.67
N PHE A 49 3.95 11.05 1.10
CA PHE A 49 2.74 10.76 0.35
C PHE A 49 1.51 10.88 1.25
N ALA A 50 0.42 11.41 0.71
CA ALA A 50 -0.86 11.39 1.39
C ALA A 50 -1.39 9.94 1.45
N LEU A 51 -2.12 9.60 2.50
CA LEU A 51 -2.92 8.38 2.54
C LEU A 51 -4.32 8.74 2.02
N ARG A 52 -4.78 8.07 0.96
CA ARG A 52 -5.96 8.50 0.19
C ARG A 52 -7.25 7.85 0.66
N GLN A 53 -7.30 6.53 0.61
CA GLN A 53 -8.52 5.74 0.76
C GLN A 53 -8.18 4.43 1.47
N VAL A 54 -9.08 3.97 2.33
CA VAL A 54 -9.03 2.65 2.94
C VAL A 54 -10.04 1.75 2.26
N TYR A 55 -9.60 0.56 1.87
CA TYR A 55 -10.46 -0.52 1.43
C TYR A 55 -10.34 -1.70 2.39
N PHE A 56 -11.46 -2.37 2.67
CA PHE A 56 -11.45 -3.53 3.58
C PHE A 56 -12.42 -4.63 3.13
N ARG A 57 -12.09 -5.87 3.47
CA ARG A 57 -12.95 -7.04 3.30
C ARG A 57 -14.02 -7.10 4.39
N ALA A 58 -15.19 -6.53 4.12
CA ALA A 58 -16.30 -6.49 5.08
C ALA A 58 -16.81 -7.89 5.50
N ASP A 59 -16.54 -8.91 4.70
CA ASP A 59 -16.80 -10.33 5.01
C ASP A 59 -15.76 -10.96 5.95
N ARG A 60 -14.59 -10.33 6.17
CA ARG A 60 -13.48 -10.87 6.97
C ARG A 60 -13.12 -10.04 8.20
N LEU A 61 -13.46 -8.75 8.21
CA LEU A 61 -13.20 -7.85 9.33
C LEU A 61 -14.27 -6.77 9.45
N PRO A 62 -14.56 -6.29 10.68
CA PRO A 62 -15.41 -5.13 10.86
C PRO A 62 -14.76 -3.88 10.27
N ALA A 63 -15.59 -2.88 9.96
CA ALA A 63 -15.13 -1.58 9.50
C ALA A 63 -14.08 -0.98 10.48
N PRO A 64 -12.85 -0.69 10.02
CA PRO A 64 -11.82 -0.14 10.88
C PRO A 64 -12.16 1.31 11.29
N ARG A 65 -11.76 1.70 12.50
CA ARG A 65 -11.79 3.11 12.92
C ARG A 65 -10.69 3.86 12.19
N THR A 66 -11.05 4.86 11.40
CA THR A 66 -10.12 5.67 10.62
C THR A 66 -10.66 7.08 10.40
N SER A 67 -9.77 8.05 10.18
CA SER A 67 -10.13 9.40 9.71
C SER A 67 -10.11 9.54 8.19
N LEU A 68 -9.72 8.49 7.47
CA LEU A 68 -9.67 8.46 6.01
C LEU A 68 -11.02 7.99 5.43
N PRO A 69 -11.33 8.34 4.17
CA PRO A 69 -12.37 7.67 3.41
C PRO A 69 -12.25 6.14 3.52
N LEU A 70 -13.38 5.46 3.72
CA LEU A 70 -13.46 4.02 3.96
C LEU A 70 -14.52 3.41 3.05
N ALA A 71 -14.17 2.34 2.34
CA ALA A 71 -15.08 1.58 1.49
C ALA A 71 -14.85 0.07 1.66
N ALA A 72 -15.92 -0.72 1.57
CA ALA A 72 -15.79 -2.17 1.51
C ALA A 72 -15.34 -2.57 0.10
N LEU A 73 -14.42 -3.53 0.00
CA LEU A 73 -14.07 -4.15 -1.28
C LEU A 73 -15.24 -4.97 -1.81
N SER A 74 -15.28 -5.11 -3.12
CA SER A 74 -16.13 -6.03 -3.87
C SER A 74 -15.30 -7.04 -4.66
N PRO A 75 -15.86 -8.21 -5.01
CA PRO A 75 -15.22 -9.15 -5.95
C PRO A 75 -14.92 -8.57 -7.34
N HIS A 76 -15.47 -7.40 -7.66
CA HIS A 76 -15.29 -6.72 -8.94
C HIS A 76 -14.31 -5.55 -8.84
N ASP A 77 -13.58 -5.40 -7.74
CA ASP A 77 -12.60 -4.33 -7.58
C ASP A 77 -11.23 -4.76 -8.07
N GLY A 78 -10.65 -3.97 -8.96
CA GLY A 78 -9.27 -4.09 -9.43
C GLY A 78 -8.54 -2.75 -9.36
N TRP A 79 -7.22 -2.77 -9.51
CA TRP A 79 -6.40 -1.57 -9.66
C TRP A 79 -5.63 -1.65 -10.98
N CYS A 80 -5.84 -0.71 -11.88
CA CYS A 80 -5.16 -0.73 -13.17
C CYS A 80 -3.68 -0.38 -12.99
N ASP A 81 -2.81 -1.28 -13.45
CA ASP A 81 -1.37 -1.14 -13.40
C ASP A 81 -0.76 -1.06 -14.81
N ASP A 82 -1.60 -0.95 -15.85
CA ASP A 82 -1.19 -0.87 -17.26
C ASP A 82 -0.77 0.55 -17.67
N PRO A 83 0.52 0.81 -17.99
CA PRO A 83 0.98 2.13 -18.41
C PRO A 83 0.33 2.63 -19.71
N HIS A 84 -0.27 1.75 -20.51
CA HIS A 84 -0.96 2.13 -21.74
C HIS A 84 -2.43 2.49 -21.53
N SER A 85 -2.99 2.18 -20.36
CA SER A 85 -4.39 2.48 -20.05
C SER A 85 -4.58 3.96 -19.68
N PRO A 86 -5.68 4.61 -20.12
CA PRO A 86 -6.08 5.91 -19.57
C PRO A 86 -6.48 5.84 -18.09
N LEU A 87 -6.70 4.63 -17.56
CA LEU A 87 -7.03 4.36 -16.16
C LEU A 87 -5.81 3.98 -15.32
N TYR A 88 -4.59 4.15 -15.84
CA TYR A 88 -3.36 3.79 -15.15
C TYR A 88 -3.31 4.35 -13.72
N ASN A 89 -2.96 3.47 -12.77
CA ASN A 89 -2.87 3.72 -11.34
C ASN A 89 -4.18 4.21 -10.69
N GLN A 90 -5.32 3.66 -11.12
CA GLN A 90 -6.64 3.96 -10.55
C GLN A 90 -7.41 2.68 -10.21
N LEU A 91 -8.39 2.80 -9.30
CA LEU A 91 -9.37 1.76 -9.06
C LEU A 91 -10.24 1.56 -10.32
N VAL A 92 -10.44 0.31 -10.71
CA VAL A 92 -11.26 -0.09 -11.86
C VAL A 92 -12.26 -1.18 -11.45
N HIS A 93 -13.34 -1.31 -12.23
CA HIS A 93 -14.33 -2.37 -12.05
C HIS A 93 -14.05 -3.53 -13.01
N LEU A 94 -14.20 -4.77 -12.53
CA LEU A 94 -13.94 -6.00 -13.28
C LEU A 94 -15.24 -6.53 -13.96
N PRO A 95 -15.15 -7.09 -15.17
CA PRO A 95 -13.94 -7.32 -15.95
C PRO A 95 -13.36 -6.04 -16.55
N CYS A 96 -12.04 -5.87 -16.41
CA CYS A 96 -11.28 -4.79 -17.03
C CYS A 96 -10.41 -5.37 -18.17
N PRO A 97 -10.41 -4.79 -19.37
CA PRO A 97 -9.63 -5.31 -20.50
C PRO A 97 -8.12 -5.00 -20.38
N ASP A 98 -7.77 -3.93 -19.67
CA ASP A 98 -6.38 -3.52 -19.45
C ASP A 98 -5.74 -4.36 -18.33
N ARG A 99 -4.41 -4.37 -18.26
CA ARG A 99 -3.72 -5.04 -17.15
C ARG A 99 -4.11 -4.39 -15.82
N HIS A 100 -4.39 -5.24 -14.83
CA HIS A 100 -4.83 -4.81 -13.50
C HIS A 100 -4.45 -5.85 -12.44
N GLU A 101 -4.33 -5.35 -11.22
CA GLU A 101 -4.27 -6.16 -10.01
C GLU A 101 -5.68 -6.39 -9.45
N GLU A 102 -6.05 -7.64 -9.19
CA GLU A 102 -7.30 -7.98 -8.49
C GLU A 102 -7.18 -7.65 -6.98
N LEU A 103 -8.11 -6.86 -6.46
CA LEU A 103 -8.11 -6.47 -5.05
C LEU A 103 -8.84 -7.49 -4.15
N TRP A 104 -9.75 -8.28 -4.72
CA TRP A 104 -10.46 -9.35 -4.00
C TRP A 104 -9.67 -10.65 -3.97
N LYS A 105 -8.66 -10.73 -3.10
CA LYS A 105 -7.77 -11.90 -3.04
C LYS A 105 -8.33 -13.04 -2.18
N ALA A 106 -7.93 -14.27 -2.55
CA ALA A 106 -8.18 -15.46 -1.72
C ALA A 106 -7.33 -15.44 -0.44
N ASP A 107 -6.07 -15.00 -0.54
CA ASP A 107 -5.22 -14.74 0.62
C ASP A 107 -5.68 -13.48 1.37
N SER A 108 -5.06 -13.20 2.51
CA SER A 108 -5.48 -12.13 3.42
C SER A 108 -4.73 -10.80 3.23
N ILE A 109 -3.79 -10.71 2.28
CA ILE A 109 -2.90 -9.54 2.20
C ILE A 109 -3.70 -8.26 1.94
N TYR A 110 -4.80 -8.37 1.20
CA TYR A 110 -5.72 -7.28 0.84
C TYR A 110 -7.04 -7.30 1.62
N ASP A 111 -7.07 -7.98 2.76
CA ASP A 111 -8.17 -7.83 3.71
C ASP A 111 -8.30 -6.38 4.19
N LEU A 112 -7.18 -5.64 4.23
CA LEU A 112 -7.13 -4.23 4.56
C LEU A 112 -6.06 -3.55 3.71
N ILE A 113 -6.47 -2.57 2.91
CA ILE A 113 -5.62 -1.78 2.01
C ILE A 113 -5.72 -0.31 2.40
N VAL A 114 -4.60 0.40 2.42
CA VAL A 114 -4.57 1.86 2.46
C VAL A 114 -3.81 2.35 1.24
N VAL A 115 -4.48 3.13 0.39
CA VAL A 115 -3.86 3.72 -0.80
C VAL A 115 -2.84 4.76 -0.38
N ILE A 116 -1.56 4.53 -0.72
CA ILE A 116 -0.52 5.55 -0.63
C ILE A 116 -0.61 6.36 -1.91
N GLY A 117 -0.73 7.68 -1.80
CA GLY A 117 -0.83 8.61 -2.93
C GLY A 117 0.49 8.81 -3.66
N TYR A 118 1.07 7.71 -4.13
CA TYR A 118 2.23 7.67 -5.00
C TYR A 118 1.76 7.64 -6.45
N ASN A 119 2.29 8.56 -7.27
CA ASN A 119 2.02 8.63 -8.72
C ASN A 119 0.53 8.70 -9.08
N ASP A 120 -0.27 9.51 -8.37
CA ASP A 120 -1.74 9.46 -8.46
C ASP A 120 -2.44 10.75 -8.94
N ASP A 121 -1.74 11.90 -9.07
CA ASP A 121 -2.37 13.17 -9.47
C ASP A 121 -1.43 14.14 -10.24
N PRO A 122 -1.45 14.12 -11.60
CA PRO A 122 -1.89 13.00 -12.43
C PRO A 122 -0.88 11.85 -12.39
N ALA A 123 -1.36 10.62 -12.60
CA ALA A 123 -0.48 9.47 -12.74
C ALA A 123 0.40 9.59 -14.00
N ARG A 124 1.70 9.33 -13.85
CA ARG A 124 2.67 9.27 -14.94
C ARG A 124 2.91 7.81 -15.32
N PRO A 125 2.51 7.37 -16.52
CA PRO A 125 2.76 6.01 -17.00
C PRO A 125 4.19 5.54 -16.82
N GLY A 126 4.35 4.32 -16.30
CA GLY A 126 5.66 3.67 -16.13
C GLY A 126 6.46 4.13 -14.91
N ALA A 127 5.98 5.12 -14.14
CA ALA A 127 6.64 5.55 -12.90
C ALA A 127 6.32 4.64 -11.71
N GLY A 128 5.52 3.58 -11.89
CA GLY A 128 5.08 2.66 -10.85
C GLY A 128 3.66 2.95 -10.38
N SER A 129 2.94 1.90 -10.05
CA SER A 129 1.52 1.94 -9.66
C SER A 129 1.24 1.04 -8.46
N ALA A 130 -0.01 1.03 -7.99
CA ALA A 130 -0.52 0.12 -6.96
C ALA A 130 0.33 0.09 -5.67
N ILE A 131 0.82 1.25 -5.23
CA ILE A 131 1.57 1.36 -3.97
C ILE A 131 0.60 1.51 -2.80
N PHE A 132 0.52 0.47 -1.98
CA PHE A 132 -0.39 0.39 -0.85
C PHE A 132 0.33 0.16 0.48
N MET A 133 -0.35 0.45 1.59
CA MET A 133 -0.14 -0.27 2.83
C MET A 133 -1.12 -1.42 2.93
N HIS A 134 -0.66 -2.63 3.26
CA HIS A 134 -1.53 -3.80 3.33
C HIS A 134 -1.06 -4.81 4.40
N LEU A 135 -1.77 -5.94 4.54
CA LEU A 135 -1.41 -6.95 5.53
C LEU A 135 -0.20 -7.77 5.08
N GLN A 136 0.76 -7.95 6.00
CA GLN A 136 1.93 -8.78 5.76
C GLN A 136 1.56 -10.26 5.60
N ARG A 137 2.30 -10.96 4.73
CA ARG A 137 2.19 -12.40 4.60
C ARG A 137 2.76 -13.09 5.86
N PRO A 138 2.23 -14.25 6.29
CA PRO A 138 2.74 -14.95 7.48
C PRO A 138 4.23 -15.34 7.40
N ASN A 139 4.73 -15.62 6.20
CA ASN A 139 6.13 -15.96 5.94
C ASN A 139 7.06 -14.74 5.80
N LEU A 140 6.52 -13.52 5.94
CA LEU A 140 7.27 -12.27 5.88
C LEU A 140 7.99 -12.02 4.55
N SER A 141 7.52 -12.65 3.47
CA SER A 141 8.12 -12.44 2.16
C SER A 141 7.99 -10.98 1.70
N PRO A 142 8.99 -10.45 0.98
CA PRO A 142 8.96 -9.07 0.50
C PRO A 142 7.75 -8.76 -0.39
N THR A 143 7.40 -7.48 -0.45
CA THR A 143 6.37 -6.98 -1.37
C THR A 143 6.96 -6.68 -2.75
N GLU A 144 6.12 -6.24 -3.68
CA GLU A 144 6.52 -5.74 -5.00
C GLU A 144 6.66 -4.21 -5.03
N GLY A 145 6.62 -3.55 -3.86
CA GLY A 145 6.78 -2.10 -3.71
C GLY A 145 5.89 -1.50 -2.61
N CYS A 146 4.86 -2.23 -2.19
CA CYS A 146 4.00 -1.87 -1.06
C CYS A 146 4.71 -1.87 0.30
N VAL A 147 4.04 -1.33 1.32
CA VAL A 147 4.42 -1.42 2.73
C VAL A 147 3.48 -2.39 3.44
N ALA A 148 3.99 -3.52 3.90
CA ALA A 148 3.21 -4.55 4.57
C ALA A 148 3.39 -4.47 6.10
N LEU A 149 2.28 -4.58 6.84
CA LEU A 149 2.23 -4.53 8.31
C LEU A 149 1.41 -5.69 8.87
N GLU A 150 1.60 -6.01 10.15
CA GLU A 150 0.66 -6.86 10.86
C GLU A 150 -0.73 -6.21 10.95
N LYS A 151 -1.79 -7.04 10.98
CA LYS A 151 -3.16 -6.55 11.07
C LYS A 151 -3.39 -5.61 12.25
N ALA A 152 -2.89 -5.98 13.43
CA ALA A 152 -3.02 -5.13 14.62
C ALA A 152 -2.29 -3.79 14.48
N ASP A 153 -1.18 -3.77 13.75
CA ASP A 153 -0.36 -2.59 13.53
C ASP A 153 -0.99 -1.65 12.49
N LEU A 154 -1.48 -2.18 11.37
CA LEU A 154 -2.19 -1.37 10.39
C LEU A 154 -3.49 -0.78 10.96
N LEU A 155 -4.23 -1.54 11.77
CA LEU A 155 -5.40 -1.03 12.50
C LEU A 155 -5.01 0.09 13.47
N HIS A 156 -3.88 -0.03 14.15
CA HIS A 156 -3.37 1.03 15.02
C HIS A 156 -3.04 2.31 14.25
N VAL A 157 -2.38 2.18 13.08
CA VAL A 157 -2.08 3.32 12.19
C VAL A 157 -3.36 4.05 11.78
N LEU A 158 -4.41 3.31 11.40
CA LEU A 158 -5.71 3.88 11.03
C LEU A 158 -6.40 4.57 12.21
N GLN A 159 -6.45 3.90 13.37
CA GLN A 159 -7.10 4.42 14.57
C GLN A 159 -6.41 5.69 15.10
N ALA A 160 -5.09 5.78 14.96
CA ALA A 160 -4.32 6.95 15.35
C ALA A 160 -4.49 8.16 14.40
N GLY A 161 -5.25 8.02 13.31
CA GLY A 161 -5.57 9.12 12.40
C GLY A 161 -4.39 9.52 11.51
N ALA A 162 -3.61 8.53 11.06
CA ALA A 162 -2.60 8.74 10.04
C ALA A 162 -3.23 9.26 8.74
N LYS A 163 -2.65 10.31 8.16
CA LYS A 163 -3.11 10.94 6.91
C LYS A 163 -2.02 11.05 5.86
N ALA A 164 -0.77 10.81 6.24
CA ALA A 164 0.39 10.83 5.34
C ALA A 164 1.48 9.91 5.89
N ILE A 165 2.33 9.42 5.00
CA ILE A 165 3.53 8.64 5.30
C ILE A 165 4.75 9.33 4.69
N THR A 166 5.83 9.42 5.46
CA THR A 166 7.17 9.74 4.94
C THR A 166 8.00 8.46 4.95
N ILE A 167 8.46 8.05 3.78
CA ILE A 167 9.38 6.94 3.57
C ILE A 167 10.77 7.55 3.41
N HIS A 168 11.61 7.34 4.42
CA HIS A 168 12.98 7.87 4.47
C HIS A 168 13.93 7.00 3.65
N PRO A 169 14.99 7.56 3.05
CA PRO A 169 16.00 6.81 2.30
C PRO A 169 16.83 5.88 3.20
#